data_AF-A0A9E2EAK3-F1
#
_entry.id   AF-A0A9E2EAK3-F1
#
_cell.length_a   1.000
_cell.length_b   1.000
_cell.length_c   1.000
_cell.angle_alpha   90.00
_cell.angle_beta   90.00
_cell.angle_gamma   90.00
#
_symmetry.space_group_name_H-M   'P 1'
#
loop_
_entity.id
_entity.type
_entity.pdbx_description
1 polymer ?
#
loop_
_entity_poly.entity_id
_entity_poly.type
_entity_poly.pdbx_seq_one_letter_code
_entity_poly.pdbx_strand_id
1 'polypeptide(L)'
;MNFFKVLMNPDQEEKELGERMIVAKAANLLQVGEFQLLQLAYVDWYGEELGEEMSSFLFKSYMIEHQVPPWARHYARKILALSEDGQLDDREPSYHRYDRDYHENGPRGLKAFCLASAACVFMLVGGLMLADKTATKSATLLPPYFGEDELKISDQGKQSSMTWGRSDTIPPHRAPAPIP
;
A
#
# COMPACT_ATOMS: atom_id res chain seq x y z
N MET A 1 39.50 12.90 -6.10
CA MET A 1 40.01 11.52 -5.93
C MET A 1 41.32 11.36 -6.69
N ASN A 2 42.35 10.80 -6.06
CA ASN A 2 43.66 10.57 -6.70
C ASN A 2 43.68 9.18 -7.35
N PHE A 3 43.73 9.12 -8.68
CA PHE A 3 43.81 7.89 -9.48
C PHE A 3 44.97 6.97 -9.06
N PHE A 4 46.11 7.56 -8.66
CA PHE A 4 47.24 6.82 -8.11
C PHE A 4 46.94 6.10 -6.78
N LYS A 5 46.05 6.64 -5.95
CA LYS A 5 45.65 6.01 -4.68
C LYS A 5 44.82 4.74 -4.95
N VAL A 6 43.94 4.81 -5.95
CA VAL A 6 43.09 3.68 -6.39
C VAL A 6 43.92 2.54 -6.97
N LEU A 7 44.94 2.86 -7.78
CA LEU A 7 45.84 1.84 -8.33
C LEU A 7 46.71 1.16 -7.27
N MET A 8 47.10 1.89 -6.22
CA MET A 8 47.94 1.35 -5.15
C MET A 8 47.17 0.56 -4.07
N ASN A 9 45.87 0.81 -3.91
CA ASN A 9 45.01 0.09 -2.97
C ASN A 9 43.63 -0.19 -3.59
N PRO A 10 43.54 -1.12 -4.57
CA PRO A 10 42.28 -1.44 -5.23
C PRO A 10 41.23 -2.07 -4.29
N ASP A 11 41.67 -2.54 -3.11
CA ASP A 11 40.86 -3.17 -2.06
C ASP A 11 40.29 -2.17 -1.04
N GLN A 12 40.58 -0.87 -1.14
CA GLN A 12 40.05 0.14 -0.21
C GLN A 12 38.54 0.29 -0.30
N GLU A 13 37.97 0.32 -1.50
CA GLU A 13 36.52 0.42 -1.68
C GLU A 13 35.80 -0.80 -1.09
N GLU A 14 36.35 -2.01 -1.30
CA GLU A 14 35.80 -3.26 -0.75
C GLU A 14 35.84 -3.26 0.79
N LYS A 15 36.92 -2.73 1.39
CA LYS A 15 37.05 -2.58 2.85
C LYS A 15 36.08 -1.55 3.42
N GLU A 16 35.96 -0.38 2.80
CA GLU A 16 35.03 0.68 3.23
C GLU A 16 33.57 0.23 3.13
N LEU A 17 33.21 -0.45 2.03
CA LEU A 17 31.90 -1.08 1.86
C LEU A 17 31.66 -2.18 2.91
N GLY A 18 32.66 -3.02 3.18
CA GLY A 18 32.58 -4.06 4.20
C GLY A 18 32.37 -3.52 5.61
N GLU A 19 33.03 -2.41 5.97
CA GLU A 19 32.84 -1.77 7.27
C GLU A 19 31.44 -1.18 7.43
N ARG A 20 30.89 -0.57 6.37
CA ARG A 20 29.51 -0.07 6.39
C ARG A 20 28.49 -1.20 6.51
N MET A 21 28.74 -2.32 5.83
CA MET A 21 27.87 -3.51 5.94
C MET A 21 27.81 -4.04 7.38
N ILE A 22 28.91 -3.98 8.13
CA ILE A 22 28.93 -4.37 9.55
C ILE A 22 28.00 -3.46 10.38
N VAL A 23 28.07 -2.15 10.16
CA VAL A 23 27.21 -1.17 10.84
C VAL A 23 25.74 -1.37 10.48
N ALA A 24 25.43 -1.52 9.18
CA ALA A 24 24.08 -1.78 8.71
C ALA A 24 23.51 -3.09 9.27
N LYS A 25 24.32 -4.16 9.33
CA LYS A 25 23.92 -5.44 9.92
C LYS A 25 23.60 -5.29 11.41
N ALA A 26 24.44 -4.57 12.16
CA ALA A 26 24.19 -4.31 13.58
C ALA A 26 22.91 -3.48 13.81
N ALA A 27 22.66 -2.48 12.95
CA ALA A 27 21.46 -1.64 13.04
C ALA A 27 20.19 -2.47 12.80
N ASN A 28 20.24 -3.37 11.79
CA ASN A 28 19.14 -4.29 11.51
C ASN A 28 18.86 -5.27 12.65
N LEU A 29 19.91 -5.76 13.33
CA LEU A 29 19.73 -6.64 14.50
C LEU A 29 19.03 -5.95 15.66
N LEU A 30 19.35 -4.66 15.87
CA LEU A 30 18.72 -3.83 16.89
C LEU A 30 17.35 -3.25 16.45
N GLN A 31 16.96 -3.44 15.19
CA GLN A 31 15.78 -2.82 14.57
C GLN A 31 15.76 -1.29 14.66
N VAL A 32 16.94 -0.66 14.61
CA VAL A 32 17.09 0.81 14.62
C VAL A 32 17.64 1.30 13.29
N GLY A 33 17.45 2.59 13.00
CA GLY A 33 18.08 3.21 11.84
C GLY A 33 19.61 3.23 11.97
N GLU A 34 20.34 3.12 10.84
CA GLU A 34 21.81 3.23 10.82
C GLU A 34 22.31 4.50 11.51
N PHE A 35 21.60 5.61 11.33
CA PHE A 35 21.94 6.89 11.96
C PHE A 35 21.74 6.87 13.47
N GLN A 36 20.70 6.21 13.97
CA GLN A 36 20.49 6.04 15.41
C GLN A 36 21.61 5.17 16.00
N LEU A 37 22.03 4.11 15.30
CA LEU A 37 23.16 3.29 15.74
C LEU A 37 24.45 4.12 15.85
N LEU A 38 24.68 5.07 14.94
CA LEU A 38 25.80 6.01 15.06
C LEU A 38 25.68 6.90 16.31
N GLN A 39 24.49 7.40 16.62
CA GLN A 39 24.28 8.19 17.85
C GLN A 39 24.53 7.35 19.11
N LEU A 40 24.03 6.11 19.15
CA LEU A 40 24.26 5.18 20.26
C LEU A 40 25.76 4.87 20.43
N ALA A 41 26.44 4.58 19.33
CA ALA A 41 27.87 4.27 19.35
C ALA A 41 28.72 5.48 19.78
N TYR A 42 28.29 6.70 19.43
CA TYR A 42 28.93 7.93 19.89
C TYR A 42 28.80 8.08 21.41
N VAL A 43 27.59 7.87 21.95
CA VAL A 43 27.33 7.94 23.39
C VAL A 43 28.07 6.83 24.15
N ASP A 44 28.12 5.59 23.63
CA ASP A 44 28.87 4.47 24.24
C ASP A 44 30.38 4.76 24.30
N TRP A 45 30.91 5.49 23.32
CA TRP A 45 32.35 5.79 23.23
C TRP A 45 32.77 7.04 24.00
N TYR A 46 32.03 8.14 23.86
CA TYR A 46 32.39 9.45 24.41
C TYR A 46 31.65 9.78 25.72
N GLY A 47 30.54 9.10 26.02
CA GLY A 47 29.72 9.38 27.20
C GLY A 47 28.88 10.65 27.12
N GLU A 48 28.85 11.32 25.96
CA GLU A 48 28.14 12.58 25.73
C GLU A 48 27.16 12.47 24.56
N GLU A 49 26.10 13.29 24.57
CA GLU A 49 25.15 13.33 23.48
C GLU A 49 25.70 14.03 22.24
N LEU A 50 25.28 13.55 21.08
CA LEU A 50 25.73 14.08 19.80
C LEU A 50 25.06 15.44 19.52
N GLY A 51 25.83 16.52 19.54
CA GLY A 51 25.35 17.86 19.17
C GLY A 51 24.90 17.95 17.71
N GLU A 52 24.01 18.89 17.40
CA GLU A 52 23.35 19.02 16.09
C GLU A 52 24.33 19.29 14.93
N GLU A 53 25.36 20.12 15.16
CA GLU A 53 26.39 20.40 14.15
C GLU A 53 27.25 19.17 13.85
N MET A 54 27.65 18.43 14.90
CA MET A 54 28.43 17.20 14.76
C MET A 54 27.62 16.08 14.10
N SER A 55 26.33 15.98 14.45
CA SER A 55 25.36 15.09 13.83
C SER A 55 25.30 15.28 12.31
N SER A 56 25.18 16.54 11.86
CA SER A 56 25.15 16.86 10.43
C SER A 56 26.46 16.51 9.71
N PHE A 57 27.60 16.76 10.37
CA PHE A 57 28.91 16.37 9.84
C PHE A 57 29.06 14.85 9.72
N LEU A 58 28.69 14.10 10.76
CA LEU A 58 28.75 12.64 10.76
C LEU A 58 27.81 12.02 9.74
N PHE A 59 26.60 12.58 9.59
CA PHE A 59 25.68 12.14 8.54
C PHE A 59 26.31 12.30 7.16
N LYS A 60 26.92 13.46 6.89
CA LYS A 60 27.59 13.73 5.62
C LYS A 60 28.76 12.76 5.39
N SER A 61 29.64 12.59 6.36
CA SER A 61 30.81 11.70 6.21
C SER A 61 30.40 10.24 6.03
N TYR A 62 29.39 9.78 6.75
CA TYR A 62 28.94 8.39 6.69
C TYR A 62 28.12 8.09 5.43
N MET A 63 27.10 8.91 5.13
CA MET A 63 26.18 8.64 4.04
C MET A 63 26.75 8.98 2.67
N ILE A 64 27.53 10.07 2.57
CA ILE A 64 28.05 10.58 1.29
C ILE A 64 29.48 10.09 1.04
N GLU A 65 30.34 10.16 2.06
CA GLU A 65 31.75 9.82 1.91
C GLU A 65 32.05 8.34 2.24
N HIS A 66 31.03 7.57 2.66
CA HIS A 66 31.12 6.15 3.02
C HIS A 66 32.17 5.82 4.09
N GLN A 67 32.60 6.83 4.85
CA GLN A 67 33.58 6.67 5.91
C GLN A 67 32.89 6.27 7.20
N VAL A 68 33.22 5.08 7.70
CA VAL A 68 32.73 4.59 8.99
C VAL A 68 33.68 5.04 10.10
N PRO A 69 33.19 5.81 11.09
CA PRO A 69 34.03 6.18 12.23
C PRO A 69 34.52 4.94 13.01
N PRO A 70 35.76 4.94 13.55
CA PRO A 70 36.29 3.79 14.25
C PRO A 70 35.44 3.32 15.45
N TRP A 71 34.84 4.27 16.18
CA TRP A 71 33.94 4.00 17.31
C TRP A 71 32.64 3.31 16.86
N ALA A 72 32.07 3.73 15.73
CA ALA A 72 30.86 3.14 15.15
C ALA A 72 31.10 1.68 14.76
N ARG A 73 32.24 1.44 14.12
CA ARG A 73 32.68 0.11 13.72
C ARG A 73 32.94 -0.79 14.94
N HIS A 74 33.55 -0.25 15.99
CA HIS A 74 33.77 -1.01 17.23
C HIS A 74 32.44 -1.41 17.88
N TYR A 75 31.52 -0.45 17.99
CA TYR A 75 30.20 -0.68 18.54
C TYR A 75 29.40 -1.72 17.73
N ALA A 76 29.40 -1.62 16.40
CA ALA A 76 28.73 -2.59 15.54
C ALA A 76 29.28 -4.02 15.70
N ARG A 77 30.60 -4.18 15.88
CA ARG A 77 31.20 -5.48 16.19
C ARG A 77 30.80 -6.01 17.57
N LYS A 78 30.70 -5.13 18.57
CA LYS A 78 30.20 -5.49 19.92
C LYS A 78 28.77 -6.02 19.85
N ILE A 79 27.89 -5.37 19.09
CA ILE A 79 26.50 -5.84 18.88
C ILE A 79 26.45 -7.19 18.16
N LEU A 80 27.28 -7.38 17.12
CA LEU A 80 27.35 -8.66 16.42
C LEU A 80 27.82 -9.80 17.34
N ALA A 81 28.84 -9.55 18.16
CA ALA A 81 29.31 -10.53 19.14
C ALA A 81 28.22 -10.88 20.15
N LEU A 82 27.50 -9.89 20.68
CA LEU A 82 26.36 -10.13 21.59
C LEU A 82 25.24 -10.94 20.93
N SER A 83 25.00 -10.71 19.64
CA SER A 83 24.02 -11.48 18.86
C SER A 83 24.46 -12.93 18.66
N GLU A 84 25.74 -13.16 18.40
CA GLU A 84 26.32 -14.51 18.24
C GLU A 84 26.27 -15.30 19.55
N ASP A 85 26.48 -14.63 20.68
CA ASP A 85 26.37 -15.20 22.03
C ASP A 85 24.91 -15.38 22.50
N GLY A 86 23.92 -14.90 21.72
CA GLY A 86 22.49 -14.96 22.07
C GLY A 86 22.09 -14.07 23.24
N GLN A 87 22.93 -13.09 23.60
CA GLN A 87 22.71 -12.16 24.72
C GLN A 87 22.12 -10.81 24.27
N LEU A 88 21.94 -10.62 22.97
CA LEU A 88 21.37 -9.39 22.42
C LEU A 88 19.86 -9.36 22.66
N ASP A 89 19.41 -8.42 23.49
CA ASP A 89 18.00 -8.06 23.62
C ASP A 89 17.71 -6.86 22.71
N ASP A 90 17.07 -7.12 21.58
CA ASP A 90 16.66 -6.09 20.62
C ASP A 90 15.59 -5.15 21.21
N ARG A 91 14.90 -5.56 22.28
CA ARG A 91 13.88 -4.76 22.96
C ARG A 91 14.42 -4.00 24.17
N GLU A 92 15.72 -3.88 24.32
CA GLU A 92 16.26 -3.09 25.42
C GLU A 92 15.99 -1.58 25.18
N PRO A 93 15.32 -0.86 26.10
CA PRO A 93 15.00 0.56 25.89
C PRO A 93 16.22 1.47 25.70
N SER A 94 17.41 1.01 26.11
CA SER A 94 18.67 1.72 25.94
C SER A 94 19.05 1.90 24.46
N TYR A 95 18.77 0.90 23.62
CA TYR A 95 19.02 0.95 22.18
C TYR A 95 18.02 1.85 21.44
N HIS A 96 16.85 2.09 22.03
CA HIS A 96 15.76 2.81 21.37
C HIS A 96 15.52 4.22 21.90
N ARG A 97 16.49 4.78 22.63
CA ARG A 97 16.44 6.15 23.16
C ARG A 97 16.11 7.20 22.09
N TYR A 98 16.61 6.99 20.87
CA TYR A 98 16.48 7.92 19.74
C TYR A 98 15.41 7.51 18.73
N ASP A 99 14.69 6.43 19.00
CA ASP A 99 13.59 5.99 18.15
C ASP A 99 12.27 6.62 18.61
N ARG A 100 11.67 7.44 17.74
CA ARG A 100 10.38 8.09 18.00
C ARG A 100 9.23 7.08 17.96
N ASP A 101 9.37 6.00 17.19
CA ASP A 101 8.29 5.05 16.92
C ASP A 101 8.30 3.86 17.90
N TYR A 102 9.36 3.75 18.72
CA TYR A 102 9.57 2.62 19.63
C TYR A 102 8.48 2.44 20.71
N HIS A 103 7.68 3.46 20.98
CA HIS A 103 6.69 3.45 22.07
C HIS A 103 5.25 3.11 21.66
N GLU A 104 4.98 2.61 20.46
CA GLU A 104 3.59 2.38 20.01
C GLU A 104 3.23 0.95 19.64
N ASN A 105 3.82 -0.05 20.30
CA ASN A 105 3.27 -1.42 20.28
C ASN A 105 2.12 -1.60 21.30
N GLY A 106 1.19 -0.64 21.35
CA GLY A 106 -0.10 -0.83 22.00
C GLY A 106 -1.06 -1.55 21.06
N PRO A 107 -2.12 -2.24 21.57
CA PRO A 107 -3.17 -2.86 20.73
C PRO A 107 -3.95 -1.85 19.86
N ARG A 108 -3.58 -0.57 19.90
CA ARG A 108 -4.15 0.53 19.12
C ARG A 108 -3.77 0.44 17.64
N GLY A 109 -2.51 0.11 17.31
CA GLY A 109 -2.05 -0.03 15.92
C GLY A 109 -2.78 -1.15 15.18
N LEU A 110 -2.90 -2.32 15.82
CA LEU A 110 -3.64 -3.46 15.26
C LEU A 110 -5.13 -3.15 15.08
N LYS A 111 -5.77 -2.48 16.07
CA LYS A 111 -7.17 -2.06 15.96
C LYS A 111 -7.40 -1.05 14.83
N ALA A 112 -6.50 -0.08 14.66
CA ALA A 112 -6.56 0.90 13.58
C ALA A 112 -6.41 0.23 12.21
N PHE A 113 -5.47 -0.72 12.08
CA PHE A 113 -5.30 -1.51 10.87
C PHE A 113 -6.53 -2.36 10.55
N CYS A 114 -7.07 -3.10 11.53
CA CYS A 114 -8.29 -3.89 11.35
C CYS A 114 -9.51 -3.02 11.00
N LEU A 115 -9.63 -1.83 11.59
CA LEU A 115 -10.71 -0.90 11.28
C LEU A 115 -10.60 -0.38 9.85
N ALA A 116 -9.40 0.01 9.42
CA ALA A 116 -9.15 0.49 8.07
C ALA A 116 -9.41 -0.61 7.02
N SER A 117 -8.94 -1.84 7.26
CA SER A 117 -9.18 -2.96 6.35
C SER A 117 -10.67 -3.31 6.26
N ALA A 118 -11.38 -3.32 7.39
CA ALA A 118 -12.83 -3.52 7.42
C ALA A 118 -13.59 -2.43 6.65
N ALA A 119 -13.18 -1.17 6.78
CA ALA A 119 -13.79 -0.06 6.04
C ALA A 119 -13.58 -0.20 4.52
N CYS A 120 -12.38 -0.57 4.07
CA CYS A 120 -12.11 -0.82 2.66
C CYS A 120 -12.95 -1.98 2.10
N VAL A 121 -13.04 -3.09 2.83
CA VAL A 121 -13.87 -4.24 2.42
C VAL A 121 -15.34 -3.84 2.37
N PHE A 122 -15.83 -3.13 3.36
CA PHE A 122 -17.21 -2.64 3.39
C PHE A 122 -17.51 -1.72 2.20
N MET A 123 -16.58 -0.81 1.86
CA MET A 123 -16.76 0.10 0.73
C MET A 123 -16.79 -0.63 -0.61
N LEU A 124 -15.93 -1.64 -0.79
CA LEU A 124 -15.89 -2.47 -2.01
C LEU A 124 -17.14 -3.34 -2.15
N VAL A 125 -17.50 -4.07 -1.09
CA VAL A 125 -18.68 -4.96 -1.10
C VAL A 125 -19.97 -4.14 -1.21
N GLY A 126 -20.07 -3.06 -0.44
CA GLY A 126 -21.20 -2.14 -0.48
C GLY A 126 -21.36 -1.49 -1.86
N GLY A 127 -20.27 -1.04 -2.47
CA GLY A 127 -20.27 -0.50 -3.83
C GLY A 127 -20.75 -1.51 -4.87
N LEU A 128 -20.28 -2.76 -4.79
CA LEU A 128 -20.68 -3.83 -5.71
C LEU A 128 -22.16 -4.19 -5.55
N MET A 129 -22.67 -4.26 -4.31
CA MET A 129 -24.08 -4.52 -4.05
C MET A 129 -24.99 -3.38 -4.49
N LEU A 130 -24.54 -2.13 -4.31
CA LEU A 130 -25.29 -0.96 -4.78
C LEU A 130 -25.35 -0.97 -6.31
N ALA A 131 -24.23 -1.26 -6.98
CA ALA A 131 -24.16 -1.37 -8.42
C ALA A 131 -25.13 -2.42 -8.96
N ASP A 132 -25.17 -3.63 -8.38
CA ASP A 132 -26.08 -4.70 -8.79
C ASP A 132 -27.56 -4.32 -8.62
N LYS A 133 -27.91 -3.55 -7.58
CA LYS A 133 -29.28 -3.05 -7.38
C LYS A 133 -29.68 -1.92 -8.31
N THR A 134 -28.73 -1.07 -8.70
CA THR A 134 -28.98 0.05 -9.62
C THR A 134 -28.85 -0.36 -11.09
N ALA A 135 -28.18 -1.48 -11.37
CA ALA A 135 -28.07 -2.04 -12.69
C ALA A 135 -29.43 -2.59 -13.12
N THR A 136 -30.01 -1.98 -14.14
CA THR A 136 -31.14 -2.55 -14.87
C THR A 136 -30.67 -3.87 -15.51
N LYS A 137 -31.41 -4.95 -15.27
CA LYS A 137 -31.13 -6.24 -15.91
C LYS A 137 -31.38 -6.09 -17.41
N SER A 138 -30.30 -6.02 -18.19
CA SER A 138 -30.37 -6.03 -19.65
C SER A 138 -30.80 -7.42 -20.12
N ALA A 139 -31.93 -7.51 -20.81
CA ALA A 139 -32.45 -8.77 -21.33
C ALA A 139 -31.70 -9.24 -22.59
N THR A 140 -30.94 -8.37 -23.24
CA THR A 140 -30.22 -8.65 -24.48
C THR A 140 -28.83 -8.04 -24.50
N LEU A 141 -27.84 -8.82 -24.94
CA LEU A 141 -26.43 -8.45 -25.04
C LEU A 141 -26.06 -7.75 -26.37
N LEU A 142 -27.02 -7.59 -27.28
CA LEU A 142 -26.84 -6.99 -28.61
C LEU A 142 -27.61 -5.66 -28.68
N PRO A 143 -27.06 -4.59 -29.30
CA PRO A 143 -27.83 -3.39 -29.57
C PRO A 143 -29.01 -3.70 -30.52
N PRO A 144 -30.23 -3.18 -30.26
CA PRO A 144 -30.61 -2.30 -29.16
C PRO A 144 -30.79 -3.04 -27.83
N TYR A 145 -30.25 -2.49 -26.75
CA TYR A 145 -30.35 -3.05 -25.40
C TYR A 145 -31.79 -2.91 -24.88
N PHE A 146 -32.55 -3.99 -24.86
CA PHE A 146 -33.90 -4.00 -24.29
C PHE A 146 -33.85 -4.38 -22.81
N GLY A 147 -34.56 -3.63 -21.97
CA GLY A 147 -34.79 -4.01 -20.57
C GLY A 147 -35.89 -5.07 -20.44
N GLU A 148 -35.83 -5.91 -19.41
CA GLU A 148 -36.91 -6.89 -19.13
C GLU A 148 -38.29 -6.22 -18.95
N ASP A 149 -38.31 -4.96 -18.50
CA ASP A 149 -39.53 -4.18 -18.29
C ASP A 149 -40.20 -3.78 -19.61
N GLU A 150 -39.42 -3.48 -20.66
CA GLU A 150 -39.92 -3.17 -22.00
C GLU A 150 -40.42 -4.42 -22.74
N LEU A 151 -39.81 -5.58 -22.46
CA LEU A 151 -40.26 -6.87 -23.00
C LEU A 151 -41.60 -7.31 -22.40
N LYS A 152 -41.85 -7.06 -21.11
CA LYS A 152 -43.15 -7.37 -20.48
C LYS A 152 -44.28 -6.50 -21.03
N ILE A 153 -44.01 -5.23 -21.32
CA ILE A 153 -45.00 -4.30 -21.91
C ILE A 153 -45.39 -4.73 -23.33
N SER A 154 -44.42 -5.21 -24.12
CA SER A 154 -44.67 -5.65 -25.50
C SER A 154 -45.45 -6.97 -25.56
N ASP A 155 -45.27 -7.89 -24.62
CA ASP A 155 -46.05 -9.14 -24.58
C ASP A 155 -47.51 -8.88 -24.17
N GLN A 156 -47.76 -7.94 -23.24
CA GLN A 156 -49.12 -7.49 -22.89
C GLN A 156 -49.80 -6.71 -24.03
N GLY A 157 -49.04 -5.90 -24.78
CA GLY A 157 -49.55 -5.20 -25.97
C GLY A 157 -49.90 -6.15 -27.12
N LYS A 158 -49.14 -7.25 -27.29
CA LYS A 158 -49.36 -8.24 -28.34
C LYS A 158 -50.59 -9.11 -28.10
N GLN A 159 -50.96 -9.37 -26.84
CA GLN A 159 -52.24 -10.01 -26.51
C GLN A 159 -53.46 -9.12 -26.79
N SER A 160 -53.32 -7.78 -26.68
CA SER A 160 -54.43 -6.86 -26.95
C SER A 160 -54.65 -6.55 -28.43
N SER A 161 -53.73 -6.91 -29.33
CA SER A 161 -53.81 -6.55 -30.76
C SER A 161 -53.76 -7.74 -31.72
N MET A 162 -54.13 -8.95 -31.27
CA MET A 162 -54.26 -10.10 -32.18
C MET A 162 -55.67 -10.17 -32.79
N THR A 163 -56.02 -9.16 -33.59
CA THR A 163 -57.10 -9.24 -34.58
C THR A 163 -56.50 -8.86 -35.94
N TRP A 164 -55.79 -9.81 -36.56
CA TRP A 164 -55.24 -9.65 -37.91
C TRP A 164 -56.08 -10.45 -38.90
N GLY A 165 -56.68 -9.77 -39.88
CA GLY A 165 -57.08 -10.34 -41.17
C GLY A 165 -58.44 -11.04 -41.27
N ARG A 166 -59.51 -10.29 -41.52
CA ARG A 166 -60.68 -10.79 -42.29
C ARG A 166 -61.24 -9.67 -43.16
N SER A 167 -61.13 -9.83 -44.48
CA SER A 167 -61.43 -8.84 -45.52
C SER A 167 -62.88 -8.86 -46.03
N ASP A 168 -63.84 -9.38 -45.27
CA ASP A 168 -65.21 -9.58 -45.76
C ASP A 168 -66.23 -8.87 -44.87
N THR A 169 -66.37 -7.56 -45.02
CA THR A 169 -67.65 -6.88 -44.73
C THR A 169 -67.83 -5.72 -45.70
N ILE A 170 -68.39 -6.01 -46.88
CA ILE A 170 -69.00 -4.99 -47.73
C ILE A 170 -70.27 -4.52 -46.99
N PRO A 171 -70.45 -3.23 -46.66
CA PRO A 171 -71.68 -2.76 -46.05
C PRO A 171 -72.83 -2.85 -47.06
N PRO A 172 -74.03 -3.34 -46.68
CA PRO A 172 -75.15 -3.44 -47.61
C PRO A 172 -75.71 -2.05 -47.94
N HIS A 173 -75.96 -1.85 -49.23
CA HIS A 173 -76.64 -0.68 -49.80
C HIS A 173 -78.04 -0.55 -49.17
N ARG A 174 -78.29 0.55 -48.45
CA ARG A 174 -79.62 0.88 -47.90
C ARG A 174 -80.48 1.49 -49.00
N ALA A 175 -81.62 0.88 -49.31
CA ALA A 175 -82.67 1.50 -50.13
C ALA A 175 -83.49 2.48 -49.26
N PRO A 176 -83.95 3.63 -49.80
CA PRO A 176 -84.79 4.56 -49.05
C PRO A 176 -86.23 4.04 -48.93
N ALA A 177 -86.80 4.14 -47.71
CA ALA A 177 -88.19 3.84 -47.40
C ALA A 177 -89.13 4.99 -47.84
N PRO A 178 -90.43 4.73 -48.09
CA PRO A 178 -91.35 5.71 -48.66
C PRO A 178 -91.81 6.73 -47.61
N ILE A 179 -92.03 7.97 -48.06
CA ILE A 179 -92.61 9.07 -47.27
C ILE A 179 -94.15 9.01 -47.44
N PRO A 180 -94.96 9.36 -46.41
CA PRO A 180 -96.43 9.27 -46.44
C PRO A 180 -97.12 10.06 -47.54
#